data_AF-A0A977L089-F1
#
_entry.id   AF-A0A977L089-F1
#
_cell.length_a   1.000
_cell.length_b   1.000
_cell.length_c   1.000
_cell.angle_alpha   90.00
_cell.angle_beta   90.00
_cell.angle_gamma   90.00
#
_symmetry.space_group_name_H-M   'P 1'
#
loop_
_entity.id
_entity.type
_entity.pdbx_description
1 polymer ?
#
loop_
_entity_poly.entity_id
_entity_poly.type
_entity_poly.pdbx_seq_one_letter_code
_entity_poly.pdbx_strand_id
1 'polypeptide(L)'
;MTLSPSAFDDDSLFSGDNSLVKQAGDDIPEKIIGSILFICAFVSVATTFGIIAIIFTETLDFFKDVTLAQFFLDTQWTPLFVTPRFGIWPLINGTFLTSAIAIGVAVPLGLSSAIYLGLAE
;
A
#
# COMPACT_ATOMS: atom_id res chain seq x y z
N MET A 1 67.46 -19.21 15.35
CA MET A 1 66.13 -19.83 15.18
C MET A 1 65.32 -18.91 14.27
N THR A 2 65.61 -18.97 12.98
CA THR A 2 65.02 -18.11 11.95
C THR A 2 63.78 -18.81 11.42
N LEU A 3 62.58 -18.26 11.65
CA LEU A 3 61.37 -18.81 11.05
C LEU A 3 61.43 -18.55 9.53
N SER A 4 61.34 -19.64 8.76
CA SER A 4 61.33 -19.62 7.30
C SER A 4 60.08 -18.86 6.82
N PRO A 5 60.21 -17.84 5.95
CA PRO A 5 59.07 -17.07 5.43
C PRO A 5 58.06 -17.88 4.59
N SER A 6 58.38 -19.12 4.23
CA SER A 6 57.57 -19.99 3.37
C SER A 6 56.39 -20.70 4.05
N ALA A 7 56.14 -20.43 5.33
CA ALA A 7 55.03 -21.00 6.11
C ALA A 7 53.81 -20.08 6.19
N PHE A 8 53.78 -19.03 5.36
CA PHE A 8 52.68 -18.07 5.26
C PHE A 8 52.03 -18.07 3.87
N ASP A 9 52.55 -18.87 2.94
CA ASP A 9 52.10 -19.01 1.55
C ASP A 9 51.40 -20.37 1.31
N ASP A 10 50.96 -21.04 2.37
CA ASP A 10 50.13 -22.24 2.33
C ASP A 10 48.67 -21.87 2.05
N ASP A 11 48.41 -21.55 0.78
CA ASP A 11 47.11 -21.48 0.10
C ASP A 11 46.22 -22.73 0.28
N SER A 12 46.78 -23.83 0.77
CA SER A 12 46.05 -25.03 1.24
C SER A 12 45.18 -24.80 2.49
N LEU A 13 45.45 -23.77 3.31
CA LEU A 13 44.63 -23.41 4.48
C LEU A 13 43.25 -22.86 4.11
N PHE A 14 43.14 -22.25 2.93
CA PHE A 14 41.89 -21.68 2.40
C PHE A 14 41.19 -22.60 1.39
N SER A 15 41.75 -23.79 1.14
CA SER A 15 41.18 -24.80 0.25
C SER A 15 40.35 -25.85 1.01
N GLY A 16 39.88 -25.51 2.20
CA GLY A 16 38.95 -26.31 3.00
C GLY A 16 37.58 -25.64 3.03
N ASP A 17 36.60 -26.32 2.43
CA ASP A 17 35.17 -26.18 2.71
C ASP A 17 34.34 -25.08 2.05
N ASN A 18 34.41 -25.02 0.72
CA ASN A 18 33.24 -24.62 -0.08
C ASN A 18 32.17 -25.74 -0.17
N SER A 19 32.35 -26.86 0.53
CA SER A 19 31.43 -28.01 0.55
C SER A 19 30.24 -27.82 1.52
N LEU A 20 30.29 -26.81 2.40
CA LEU A 20 29.27 -26.53 3.43
C LEU A 20 28.21 -25.51 2.96
N VAL A 21 28.34 -24.96 1.75
CA VAL A 21 27.28 -24.15 1.12
C VAL A 21 26.20 -25.04 0.49
N LYS A 22 26.40 -26.36 0.48
CA LYS A 22 25.48 -27.33 -0.12
C LYS A 22 24.73 -28.13 0.93
N GLN A 23 24.04 -27.45 1.85
CA GLN A 23 22.93 -28.05 2.59
C GLN A 23 21.61 -27.67 1.93
N ALA A 24 21.33 -28.41 0.84
CA ALA A 24 20.01 -28.64 0.29
C ALA A 24 19.18 -29.44 1.32
N GLY A 25 18.78 -28.78 2.41
CA GLY A 25 18.08 -29.37 3.55
C GLY A 25 16.97 -28.49 4.15
N ASP A 26 16.88 -27.21 3.74
CA ASP A 26 15.86 -26.24 4.21
C ASP A 26 14.94 -25.76 3.07
N ASP A 27 14.81 -26.51 1.98
CA ASP A 27 13.97 -26.13 0.83
C ASP A 27 12.46 -26.16 1.16
N ILE A 28 12.06 -26.91 2.20
CA ILE A 28 10.65 -27.06 2.61
C ILE A 28 10.11 -25.76 3.22
N PRO A 29 10.74 -25.15 4.26
CA PRO A 29 10.25 -23.89 4.82
C PRO A 29 10.31 -22.74 3.81
N GLU A 30 11.36 -22.65 2.98
CA GLU A 30 11.45 -21.62 1.93
C GLU A 30 10.31 -21.74 0.91
N LYS A 31 10.01 -22.97 0.47
CA LYS A 31 8.93 -23.22 -0.48
C LYS A 31 7.54 -23.01 0.13
N ILE A 32 7.37 -23.24 1.43
CA ILE A 32 6.12 -22.91 2.16
C ILE A 32 5.92 -21.39 2.23
N ILE A 33 6.98 -20.64 2.59
CA ILE A 33 6.93 -19.17 2.67
C ILE A 33 6.65 -18.59 1.28
N GLY A 34 7.35 -19.05 0.24
CA GLY A 34 7.12 -18.65 -1.14
C GLY A 34 5.68 -18.95 -1.60
N SER A 35 5.15 -20.13 -1.26
CA SER A 35 3.76 -20.51 -1.57
C SER A 35 2.73 -19.63 -0.86
N ILE A 36 2.93 -19.33 0.43
CA ILE A 36 2.05 -18.44 1.19
C ILE A 36 2.09 -17.01 0.63
N LEU A 37 3.27 -16.49 0.32
CA LEU A 37 3.42 -15.17 -0.29
C LEU A 37 2.74 -15.10 -1.66
N PHE A 38 2.85 -16.17 -2.47
CA PHE A 38 2.19 -16.25 -3.75
C PHE A 38 0.66 -16.28 -3.62
N ILE A 39 0.12 -17.10 -2.72
CA ILE A 39 -1.33 -17.15 -2.44
C ILE A 39 -1.81 -15.81 -1.89
N CYS A 40 -1.06 -15.19 -0.98
CA CYS A 40 -1.39 -13.87 -0.43
C CYS A 40 -1.46 -12.80 -1.52
N ALA A 41 -0.45 -12.74 -2.39
CA ALA A 41 -0.43 -11.82 -3.53
C ALA A 41 -1.57 -12.11 -4.51
N PHE A 42 -1.82 -13.38 -4.83
CA PHE A 42 -2.91 -13.80 -5.70
C PHE A 42 -4.28 -13.39 -5.13
N VAL A 43 -4.51 -13.62 -3.83
CA VAL A 43 -5.73 -13.21 -3.13
C VAL A 43 -5.88 -11.68 -3.15
N SER A 44 -4.81 -10.92 -2.89
CA SER A 44 -4.85 -9.45 -2.94
C SER A 44 -5.29 -8.92 -4.32
N VAL A 45 -4.71 -9.46 -5.39
CA VAL A 45 -5.10 -9.11 -6.76
C VAL A 45 -6.53 -9.55 -7.05
N ALA A 46 -6.90 -10.78 -6.67
CA ALA A 46 -8.27 -11.29 -6.86
C ALA A 46 -9.32 -10.45 -6.12
N THR A 47 -9.04 -10.01 -4.89
CA THR A 47 -9.90 -9.09 -4.12
C THR A 47 -10.02 -7.75 -4.83
N THR A 48 -8.92 -7.21 -5.37
CA THR A 48 -8.95 -5.96 -6.14
C THR A 48 -9.88 -6.10 -7.37
N PHE A 49 -9.76 -7.19 -8.12
CA PHE A 49 -10.68 -7.48 -9.22
C PHE A 49 -12.13 -7.65 -8.77
N GLY A 50 -12.35 -8.32 -7.63
CA GLY A 50 -13.68 -8.47 -7.04
C GLY A 50 -14.32 -7.12 -6.70
N ILE A 51 -13.56 -6.22 -6.07
CA ILE A 51 -14.01 -4.86 -5.77
C ILE A 51 -14.39 -4.11 -7.06
N ILE A 52 -13.53 -4.16 -8.07
CA ILE A 52 -13.79 -3.50 -9.36
C ILE A 52 -15.07 -4.06 -10.01
N ALA A 53 -15.26 -5.37 -10.01
CA ALA A 53 -16.43 -6.01 -10.59
C ALA A 53 -17.73 -5.59 -9.88
N ILE A 54 -17.73 -5.60 -8.54
CA ILE A 54 -18.89 -5.17 -7.72
C ILE A 54 -19.20 -3.69 -7.98
N ILE A 55 -18.19 -2.82 -7.90
CA ILE A 55 -18.38 -1.40 -8.16
C ILE A 55 -18.91 -1.18 -9.57
N PHE A 56 -18.40 -1.90 -10.57
CA PHE A 56 -18.83 -1.75 -11.96
C PHE A 56 -20.30 -2.12 -12.16
N THR A 57 -20.77 -3.24 -11.60
CA THR A 57 -22.18 -3.65 -11.72
C THR A 57 -23.11 -2.67 -11.00
N GLU A 58 -22.78 -2.28 -9.77
CA GLU A 58 -23.56 -1.30 -9.00
C GLU A 58 -23.60 0.06 -9.69
N THR A 59 -22.47 0.48 -10.28
CA THR A 59 -22.38 1.74 -11.02
C THR A 59 -23.24 1.72 -12.29
N LEU A 60 -23.29 0.60 -13.02
CA LEU A 60 -24.15 0.46 -14.20
C LEU A 60 -25.64 0.52 -13.84
N ASP A 61 -26.05 -0.12 -12.75
CA ASP A 61 -27.43 -0.06 -12.28
C ASP A 61 -27.77 1.34 -11.72
N PHE A 62 -26.83 2.00 -11.03
CA PHE A 62 -26.95 3.41 -10.63
C PHE A 62 -27.18 4.36 -11.82
N PHE A 63 -26.46 4.16 -12.93
CA PHE A 63 -26.61 4.98 -14.14
C PHE A 63 -27.92 4.72 -14.90
N LYS A 64 -28.59 3.58 -14.69
CA LYS A 64 -29.94 3.36 -15.23
C LYS A 64 -30.99 4.20 -14.50
N ASP A 65 -30.87 4.32 -13.18
CA ASP A 65 -31.83 5.04 -12.35
C ASP A 65 -31.56 6.56 -12.34
N VAL A 66 -30.31 6.99 -12.52
CA VAL A 66 -29.90 8.40 -12.44
C VAL A 66 -29.23 8.83 -13.76
N THR A 67 -29.93 9.63 -14.56
CA THR A 67 -29.36 10.23 -15.76
C THR A 67 -28.26 11.23 -15.38
N LEU A 68 -27.10 11.18 -16.06
CA LEU A 68 -25.92 12.03 -15.83
C LEU A 68 -26.26 13.53 -15.65
N ALA A 69 -27.27 14.02 -16.36
CA ALA A 69 -27.74 15.40 -16.23
C ALA A 69 -28.26 15.75 -14.83
N GLN A 70 -28.99 14.84 -14.16
CA GLN A 70 -29.43 15.05 -12.77
C GLN A 70 -28.26 14.88 -11.79
N PHE A 71 -27.32 13.97 -12.03
CA PHE A 71 -26.12 13.85 -11.20
C PHE A 71 -25.28 15.15 -11.15
N PHE A 72 -25.17 15.86 -12.27
CA PHE A 72 -24.41 17.11 -12.38
C PHE A 72 -25.19 18.38 -11.99
N LEU A 73 -26.51 18.46 -12.24
CA LEU A 73 -27.32 19.65 -11.95
C LEU A 73 -28.04 19.62 -10.59
N ASP A 74 -28.20 18.45 -9.96
CA ASP A 74 -28.89 18.39 -8.67
C ASP A 74 -27.98 18.88 -7.54
N THR A 75 -28.55 19.72 -6.68
CA THR A 75 -27.82 20.41 -5.60
C THR A 75 -28.11 19.80 -4.22
N GLN A 76 -29.01 18.80 -4.18
CA GLN A 76 -29.47 18.12 -2.97
C GLN A 76 -28.92 16.69 -2.93
N TRP A 77 -28.45 16.25 -1.76
CA TRP A 77 -28.10 14.86 -1.48
C TRP A 77 -29.23 14.23 -0.67
N THR A 78 -30.16 13.56 -1.34
CA THR A 78 -31.36 12.97 -0.73
C THR A 78 -31.55 11.52 -1.19
N PRO A 79 -30.70 10.59 -0.73
CA PRO A 79 -30.82 9.17 -1.08
C PRO A 79 -31.99 8.46 -0.37
N LEU A 80 -32.62 9.09 0.63
CA LEU A 80 -33.65 8.49 1.49
C LEU A 80 -35.09 8.71 1.00
N PHE A 81 -35.31 9.50 -0.05
CA PHE A 81 -36.64 9.82 -0.57
C PHE A 81 -36.93 9.06 -1.86
N VAL A 82 -38.23 8.89 -2.16
CA VAL A 82 -38.80 8.10 -3.28
C VAL A 82 -38.26 8.49 -4.68
N THR A 83 -37.60 9.66 -4.80
CA THR A 83 -36.83 10.05 -5.99
C THR A 83 -35.37 10.26 -5.57
N PRO A 84 -34.48 9.27 -5.81
CA PRO A 84 -33.11 9.36 -5.35
C PRO A 84 -32.36 10.44 -6.15
N ARG A 85 -31.89 11.49 -5.46
CA ARG A 85 -31.11 12.59 -6.04
C ARG A 85 -29.68 12.53 -5.51
N PHE A 86 -28.73 12.37 -6.43
CA PHE A 86 -27.31 12.26 -6.14
C PHE A 86 -26.56 13.43 -6.78
N GLY A 87 -26.63 14.60 -6.17
CA GLY A 87 -25.83 15.74 -6.61
C GLY A 87 -24.34 15.53 -6.35
N ILE A 88 -23.49 15.83 -7.35
CA ILE A 88 -22.02 15.81 -7.20
C ILE A 88 -21.49 16.99 -6.34
N TRP A 89 -22.22 18.11 -6.33
CA TRP A 89 -21.83 19.35 -5.63
C TRP A 89 -21.65 19.17 -4.10
N PRO A 90 -22.58 18.52 -3.38
CA PRO A 90 -22.39 18.17 -1.97
C PRO A 90 -21.12 17.34 -1.71
N LEU A 91 -20.78 16.41 -2.61
CA LEU A 91 -19.62 15.53 -2.45
C LEU A 91 -18.31 16.31 -2.59
N ILE A 92 -18.21 17.15 -3.62
CA ILE A 92 -17.04 18.02 -3.84
C ILE A 92 -16.88 18.99 -2.67
N ASN A 93 -17.96 19.64 -2.23
CA ASN A 93 -17.92 20.57 -1.10
C ASN A 93 -17.55 19.85 0.21
N GLY A 94 -18.00 18.61 0.42
CA GLY A 94 -17.64 17.78 1.57
C GLY A 94 -16.16 17.42 1.59
N THR A 95 -15.59 16.98 0.47
CA THR A 95 -14.15 16.69 0.36
C THR A 95 -13.31 17.95 0.51
N PHE A 96 -13.75 19.07 -0.08
CA PHE A 96 -13.06 20.36 0.03
C PHE A 96 -13.07 20.87 1.48
N LEU A 97 -14.23 20.82 2.15
CA LEU A 97 -14.36 21.22 3.56
C LEU A 97 -13.48 20.35 4.46
N THR A 98 -13.53 19.03 4.28
CA THR A 98 -12.70 18.10 5.06
C THR A 98 -11.21 18.35 4.84
N SER A 99 -10.79 18.54 3.60
CA SER A 99 -9.39 18.85 3.26
C SER A 99 -8.94 20.20 3.82
N ALA A 100 -9.80 21.22 3.76
CA ALA A 100 -9.52 22.54 4.30
C ALA A 100 -9.35 22.51 5.83
N ILE A 101 -10.23 21.78 6.54
CA ILE A 101 -10.11 21.57 7.99
C ILE A 101 -8.83 20.78 8.30
N ALA A 102 -8.55 19.72 7.53
CA ALA A 102 -7.34 18.91 7.71
C ALA A 102 -6.06 19.75 7.56
N ILE A 103 -5.96 20.57 6.51
CA ILE A 103 -4.83 21.50 6.32
C ILE A 103 -4.77 22.52 7.45
N GLY A 104 -5.91 23.09 7.84
CA GLY A 104 -6.02 24.05 8.93
C GLY A 104 -5.51 23.52 10.27
N VAL A 105 -5.61 22.22 10.52
CA VAL A 105 -5.08 21.56 11.72
C VAL A 105 -3.65 21.04 11.50
N ALA A 106 -3.35 20.47 10.34
CA ALA A 106 -2.04 19.86 10.04
C ALA A 106 -0.92 20.91 9.95
N VAL A 107 -1.18 22.09 9.38
CA VAL A 107 -0.19 23.16 9.23
C VAL A 107 0.30 23.69 10.58
N PRO A 108 -0.56 24.13 11.52
CA PRO A 108 -0.07 24.66 12.80
C PRO A 108 0.60 23.56 13.64
N LEU A 109 0.09 22.32 13.64
CA LEU A 109 0.74 21.22 14.35
C LEU A 109 2.09 20.85 13.74
N GLY A 110 2.18 20.76 12.42
CA GLY A 110 3.41 20.46 11.70
C GLY A 110 4.47 21.55 11.90
N LEU A 111 4.07 22.83 11.81
CA LEU A 111 4.96 23.96 12.04
C LEU A 111 5.44 24.01 13.50
N SER A 112 4.57 23.74 14.47
CA SER A 112 4.94 23.66 15.89
C SER A 112 5.98 22.57 16.14
N SER A 113 5.79 21.38 15.54
CA SER A 113 6.75 20.27 15.65
C SER A 113 8.10 20.60 15.01
N ALA A 114 8.10 21.26 13.85
CA ALA A 114 9.33 21.64 13.15
C ALA A 114 10.15 22.66 13.95
N ILE A 115 9.49 23.67 14.53
CA ILE A 115 10.16 24.67 15.38
C ILE A 115 10.74 24.00 16.63
N TYR A 116 9.99 23.12 17.30
CA TYR A 116 10.48 22.44 18.49
C TYR A 116 11.72 21.59 18.21
N LEU A 117 11.72 20.82 17.12
CA LEU A 117 12.88 20.01 16.73
C LEU A 117 14.09 20.87 16.34
N GLY A 118 13.87 21.94 15.56
CA GLY A 118 14.95 22.85 15.17
C GLY A 118 15.53 23.71 16.30
N LEU A 119 14.82 23.81 17.43
CA LEU A 119 15.34 24.43 18.66
C LEU A 119 16.05 23.43 19.59
N ALA A 120 15.89 22.13 19.34
CA ALA A 120 16.50 21.06 20.13
C ALA A 120 17.86 20.60 19.56
N GLU A 121 18.25 21.09 18.38
CA GLU A 121 19.60 21.00 17.77
C GLU A 121 20.42 22.26 18.05
#